data_AF-A0A662KQG3-F1
#
_entry.id   AF-A0A662KQG3-F1
#
_cell.length_a   1.000
_cell.length_b   1.000
_cell.length_c   1.000
_cell.angle_alpha   90.00
_cell.angle_beta   90.00
_cell.angle_gamma   90.00
#
_symmetry.space_group_name_H-M   'P 1'
#
loop_
_entity.id
_entity.type
_entity.pdbx_description
1 polymer ?
#
loop_
_entity_poly.entity_id
_entity_poly.type
_entity_poly.pdbx_seq_one_letter_code
_entity_poly.pdbx_strand_id
1 'polypeptide(L)'
;GADRSYVEELSGYSRLHVRVSLKGCCEEEFRFLTRAKEGFSYQMRSLEYLRDYGVSFHPSVVSTMGKEMYLLERLREIGIRESSIEWESLKLYPPVKERLKRLNLLDKLSGVFVD
;
A
#
# COMPACT_ATOMS: atom_id res chain seq x y z
N GLY A 1 -0.19 11.33 -6.05
CA GLY A 1 0.80 11.19 -4.97
C GLY A 1 2.04 12.01 -5.28
N ALA A 2 2.84 11.59 -6.27
CA ALA A 2 3.90 12.44 -6.82
C ALA A 2 3.34 13.65 -7.59
N ASP A 3 2.25 13.42 -8.32
CA ASP A 3 1.45 14.46 -8.96
C ASP A 3 0.10 14.59 -8.26
N ARG A 4 -0.36 15.82 -8.04
CA ARG A 4 -1.65 16.16 -7.44
C ARG A 4 -2.75 16.35 -8.51
N SER A 5 -2.38 16.73 -9.74
CA SER A 5 -3.31 16.97 -10.84
C SER A 5 -4.20 15.75 -11.14
N TYR A 6 -3.66 14.55 -10.97
CA TYR A 6 -4.42 13.32 -11.18
C TYR A 6 -5.63 13.21 -10.24
N VAL A 7 -5.51 13.65 -8.99
CA VAL A 7 -6.65 13.60 -8.05
C VAL A 7 -7.67 14.68 -8.37
N GLU A 8 -7.21 15.86 -8.82
CA GLU A 8 -8.09 16.91 -9.33
C GLU A 8 -8.92 16.42 -10.51
N GLU A 9 -8.30 15.76 -11.49
CA GLU A 9 -9.02 15.15 -12.62
C GLU A 9 -10.00 14.07 -12.14
N LEU A 10 -9.59 13.21 -11.20
CA LEU A 10 -10.46 12.17 -10.64
C LEU A 10 -11.67 12.76 -9.88
N SER A 11 -11.55 13.96 -9.32
CA SER A 11 -12.65 14.63 -8.60
C SER A 11 -13.83 15.02 -9.49
N GLY A 12 -13.64 15.09 -10.81
CA GLY A 12 -14.71 15.36 -11.77
C GLY A 12 -15.70 14.20 -11.95
N TYR A 13 -15.39 12.99 -11.47
CA TYR A 13 -16.23 11.81 -11.64
C TYR A 13 -17.18 11.61 -10.45
N SER A 14 -18.49 11.65 -10.71
CA SER A 14 -19.53 11.53 -9.67
C SER A 14 -19.77 10.12 -9.13
N ARG A 15 -19.23 9.08 -9.78
CA ARG A 15 -19.39 7.65 -9.41
C ARG A 15 -18.06 6.90 -9.39
N LEU A 16 -17.01 7.55 -8.91
CA LEU A 16 -15.69 6.98 -8.76
C LEU A 16 -15.41 6.63 -7.29
N HIS A 17 -14.79 5.46 -7.09
CA HIS A 17 -14.19 5.09 -5.81
C HIS A 17 -12.77 4.57 -6.05
N VAL A 18 -11.79 5.12 -5.35
CA VAL A 18 -10.37 4.81 -5.55
C VAL A 18 -9.88 3.83 -4.49
N ARG A 19 -9.35 2.68 -4.92
CA ARG A 19 -8.62 1.76 -4.05
C ARG A 19 -7.12 2.06 -4.15
N VAL A 20 -6.50 2.41 -3.03
CA VAL A 20 -5.07 2.77 -2.99
C VAL A 20 -4.27 1.63 -2.37
N SER A 21 -3.48 0.92 -3.17
CA SER A 21 -2.63 -0.17 -2.65
C SER A 21 -1.36 0.39 -2.02
N LEU A 22 -1.26 0.31 -0.70
CA LEU A 22 -0.07 0.59 0.10
C LEU A 22 0.80 -0.66 0.17
N LYS A 23 2.02 -0.56 -0.34
CA LYS A 23 3.03 -1.61 -0.21
C LYS A 23 3.86 -1.34 1.04
N GLY A 24 3.56 -2.09 2.10
CA GLY A 24 4.21 -1.97 3.40
C GLY A 24 3.59 -0.91 4.30
N CYS A 25 3.82 -1.07 5.59
CA CYS A 25 3.34 -0.20 6.66
C CYS A 25 4.33 0.92 7.01
N CYS A 26 5.58 0.83 6.56
CA CYS A 26 6.62 1.83 6.75
C CYS A 26 7.60 1.88 5.57
N GLU A 27 8.52 2.84 5.58
CA GLU A 27 9.52 3.03 4.53
C GLU A 27 10.44 1.80 4.36
N GLU A 28 10.81 1.14 5.47
CA GLU A 28 11.63 -0.07 5.45
C GLU A 28 10.93 -1.21 4.71
N GLU A 29 9.68 -1.46 5.08
CA GLU A 29 8.87 -2.52 4.47
C GLU A 29 8.54 -2.22 3.01
N PHE A 30 8.25 -0.96 2.68
CA PHE A 30 8.06 -0.53 1.30
C PHE A 30 9.29 -0.83 0.44
N ARG A 31 10.50 -0.47 0.91
CA ARG A 31 11.75 -0.77 0.20
C ARG A 31 11.94 -2.27 0.02
N PHE A 32 11.60 -3.04 1.04
CA PHE A 32 11.70 -4.49 0.99
C PHE A 32 10.78 -5.11 -0.06
N LEU A 33 9.50 -4.72 -0.07
CA LEU A 33 8.47 -5.27 -0.96
C LEU A 33 8.65 -4.81 -2.40
N THR A 34 9.00 -3.55 -2.63
CA THR A 34 9.01 -2.94 -3.96
C THR A 34 10.39 -2.87 -4.61
N ARG A 35 11.47 -2.99 -3.81
CA ARG A 35 12.86 -2.67 -4.20
C ARG A 35 13.12 -1.22 -4.60
N ALA A 36 12.11 -0.35 -4.56
CA ALA A 36 12.29 1.07 -4.76
C ALA A 36 12.92 1.70 -3.51
N LYS A 37 13.87 2.64 -3.67
CA LYS A 37 14.52 3.33 -2.55
C LYS A 37 13.59 4.33 -1.85
N GLU A 38 12.73 4.95 -2.63
CA GLU A 38 11.82 6.02 -2.24
C GLU A 38 10.43 5.74 -2.81
N GLY A 39 9.41 6.34 -2.21
CA GLY A 39 8.05 6.30 -2.74
C GLY A 39 6.97 6.01 -1.71
N PHE A 40 7.31 5.53 -0.53
CA PHE A 40 6.36 5.34 0.57
C PHE A 40 5.55 6.62 0.86
N SER A 41 6.22 7.78 0.89
CA SER A 41 5.57 9.08 1.11
C SER A 41 4.62 9.50 -0.02
N TYR A 42 4.79 8.99 -1.25
CA TYR A 42 3.83 9.24 -2.33
C TYR A 42 2.52 8.48 -2.09
N GLN A 43 2.59 7.30 -1.47
CA GLN A 43 1.41 6.51 -1.11
C GLN A 43 0.58 7.27 -0.07
N MET A 44 1.21 7.77 1.00
CA MET A 44 0.53 8.57 2.03
C MET A 44 -0.06 9.87 1.47
N ARG A 45 0.72 10.63 0.68
CA ARG A 45 0.22 11.85 0.01
C ARG A 45 -0.96 11.58 -0.92
N SER A 46 -1.01 10.40 -1.55
CA SER A 46 -2.16 10.08 -2.41
C SER A 46 -3.47 10.00 -1.63
N LEU A 47 -3.44 9.48 -0.39
CA LEU A 47 -4.59 9.43 0.50
C LEU A 47 -5.01 10.83 0.96
N GLU A 48 -4.03 11.66 1.34
CA GLU A 48 -4.27 13.06 1.70
C GLU A 48 -4.93 13.84 0.57
N TYR A 49 -4.41 13.70 -0.66
CA TYR A 49 -5.00 14.37 -1.82
C TYR A 49 -6.41 13.89 -2.10
N LEU A 50 -6.67 12.57 -2.07
CA LEU A 50 -8.02 12.03 -2.30
C LEU A 50 -9.02 12.58 -1.28
N ARG A 51 -8.61 12.65 0.00
CA ARG A 51 -9.41 13.28 1.07
C ARG A 51 -9.66 14.75 0.79
N ASP A 52 -8.62 15.52 0.46
CA ASP A 52 -8.71 16.97 0.27
C ASP A 52 -9.63 17.36 -0.90
N TYR A 53 -9.68 16.54 -1.96
CA TYR A 53 -10.60 16.73 -3.09
C TYR A 53 -11.97 16.05 -2.90
N GLY A 54 -12.22 15.43 -1.75
CA GLY A 54 -13.49 14.75 -1.48
C GLY A 54 -13.77 13.54 -2.38
N VAL A 55 -12.73 12.93 -2.95
CA VAL A 55 -12.86 11.71 -3.77
C VAL A 55 -13.13 10.54 -2.83
N SER A 56 -14.05 9.64 -3.16
CA SER A 56 -14.30 8.44 -2.36
C SER A 56 -13.13 7.46 -2.50
N PHE A 57 -12.58 6.94 -1.39
CA PHE A 57 -11.45 6.01 -1.44
C PHE A 57 -11.37 5.08 -0.24
N HIS A 58 -10.53 4.04 -0.36
CA HIS A 58 -10.01 3.28 0.77
C HIS A 58 -8.56 2.82 0.52
N PRO A 59 -7.74 2.68 1.59
CA PRO A 59 -6.46 2.02 1.51
C PRO A 59 -6.62 0.49 1.47
N SER A 60 -5.75 -0.14 0.70
CA SER A 60 -5.54 -1.58 0.70
C SER A 60 -4.07 -1.86 1.01
N VAL A 61 -3.76 -2.69 2.00
CA VAL A 61 -2.42 -2.74 2.62
C VAL A 61 -1.85 -4.14 2.58
N VAL A 62 -0.65 -4.24 2.02
CA VAL A 62 0.20 -5.44 2.20
C VAL A 62 1.13 -5.21 3.39
N SER A 63 1.06 -6.07 4.40
CA SER A 63 1.94 -6.08 5.56
C SER A 63 2.57 -7.46 5.78
N THR A 64 3.82 -7.46 6.17
CA THR A 64 4.75 -8.61 6.21
C THR A 64 5.76 -8.52 7.37
N MET A 65 5.87 -7.36 8.02
CA MET A 65 6.86 -7.06 9.07
C MET A 65 6.24 -6.77 10.45
N GLY A 66 4.92 -6.92 10.63
CA GLY A 66 4.28 -6.67 11.92
C GLY A 66 4.28 -5.20 12.34
N LYS A 67 4.19 -4.29 11.36
CA LYS A 67 4.24 -2.82 11.56
C LYS A 67 2.87 -2.15 11.37
N GLU A 68 1.78 -2.91 11.45
CA GLU A 68 0.42 -2.46 11.19
C GLU A 68 0.04 -1.30 12.11
N MET A 69 0.34 -1.38 13.41
CA MET A 69 0.03 -0.32 14.38
C MET A 69 0.67 1.03 14.02
N TYR A 70 1.90 1.01 13.50
CA TYR A 70 2.58 2.24 13.07
C TYR A 70 1.84 2.90 11.90
N LEU A 71 1.40 2.11 10.92
CA LEU A 71 0.61 2.64 9.81
C LEU A 71 -0.76 3.13 10.29
N LEU A 72 -1.43 2.38 11.18
CA LEU A 72 -2.74 2.75 11.72
C LEU A 72 -2.72 4.09 12.44
N GLU A 73 -1.68 4.38 13.22
CA GLU A 73 -1.50 5.69 13.86
C GLU A 73 -1.42 6.82 12.83
N ARG A 74 -0.59 6.66 11.79
CA ARG A 74 -0.45 7.65 10.71
C ARG A 74 -1.71 7.83 9.88
N LEU A 75 -2.43 6.75 9.60
CA LEU A 75 -3.71 6.81 8.88
C LEU A 75 -4.78 7.52 9.70
N ARG A 76 -4.78 7.33 11.02
CA ARG A 76 -5.68 8.02 11.94
C ARG A 76 -5.44 9.53 11.94
N GLU A 77 -4.17 9.98 11.90
CA GLU A 77 -3.82 11.41 11.81
C GLU A 77 -4.40 12.09 10.57
N ILE A 78 -4.55 11.37 9.46
CA ILE A 78 -5.17 11.90 8.23
C ILE A 78 -6.68 11.63 8.14
N GLY A 79 -7.29 11.09 9.19
CA GLY A 79 -8.74 10.90 9.32
C GLY A 79 -9.28 9.57 8.77
N ILE A 80 -8.41 8.60 8.48
CA ILE A 80 -8.80 7.29 7.97
C ILE A 80 -9.03 6.34 9.13
N ARG A 81 -10.16 5.63 9.11
CA ARG A 81 -10.52 4.64 10.13
C ARG A 81 -9.97 3.27 9.78
N GLU A 82 -9.53 2.52 10.78
CA GLU A 82 -9.07 1.15 10.62
C GLU A 82 -10.11 0.25 9.92
N SER A 83 -11.39 0.43 10.21
CA SER A 83 -12.48 -0.34 9.60
C SER A 83 -12.67 -0.10 8.09
N SER A 84 -12.04 0.94 7.53
CA SER A 84 -12.03 1.19 6.09
C SER A 84 -10.82 0.58 5.36
N ILE A 85 -9.89 -0.04 6.08
CA ILE A 85 -8.67 -0.60 5.49
C ILE A 85 -8.93 -2.02 5.02
N GLU A 86 -8.53 -2.32 3.78
CA GLU A 86 -8.49 -3.68 3.25
C GLU A 86 -7.10 -4.28 3.46
N TRP A 87 -6.98 -5.30 4.32
CA TRP A 87 -5.70 -6.01 4.50
C TRP A 87 -5.51 -7.09 3.43
N GLU A 88 -4.38 -7.03 2.72
CA GLU A 88 -4.00 -7.97 1.66
C GLU A 88 -2.92 -8.94 2.12
N SER A 89 -3.11 -10.23 1.83
CA SER A 89 -2.06 -11.25 1.95
C SER A 89 -1.31 -11.42 0.62
N LEU A 90 0.00 -11.67 0.68
CA LEU A 90 0.78 -11.97 -0.52
C LEU A 90 0.59 -13.42 -0.94
N LYS A 91 0.20 -13.64 -2.20
CA LYS A 91 0.05 -14.99 -2.77
C LYS A 91 1.33 -15.42 -3.48
N LEU A 92 1.75 -16.66 -3.24
CA LEU A 92 2.96 -17.22 -3.85
C LEU A 92 2.65 -18.10 -5.07
N TYR A 93 2.41 -17.46 -6.22
CA TYR A 93 2.19 -18.19 -7.47
C TYR A 93 3.46 -18.87 -8.00
N PRO A 94 3.35 -19.98 -8.78
CA PRO A 94 4.53 -20.72 -9.26
C PRO A 94 5.59 -19.85 -9.96
N PRO A 95 5.24 -18.91 -10.87
CA PRO A 95 6.25 -18.04 -11.49
C PRO A 95 6.95 -17.11 -10.50
N VAL A 96 6.23 -16.66 -9.46
CA VAL A 96 6.79 -15.81 -8.39
C VAL A 96 7.74 -16.63 -7.52
N LYS A 97 7.36 -17.85 -7.13
CA LYS A 97 8.20 -18.79 -6.38
C LYS A 97 9.52 -19.06 -7.11
N GLU A 98 9.47 -19.37 -8.40
CA GLU A 98 10.67 -19.64 -9.21
C GLU A 98 11.56 -18.39 -9.37
N ARG A 99 10.96 -17.20 -9.48
CA ARG A 99 11.72 -15.94 -9.47
C ARG A 99 12.42 -15.72 -8.13
N LEU A 100 11.74 -15.94 -7.01
CA LEU A 100 12.31 -15.74 -5.66
C LEU A 100 13.42 -16.75 -5.36
N LYS A 101 13.29 -18.01 -5.81
CA LYS A 101 14.38 -19.00 -5.74
C LYS A 101 15.63 -18.52 -6.47
N ARG A 102 15.50 -18.08 -7.74
CA ARG A 102 16.64 -17.57 -8.53
C ARG A 102 17.34 -16.38 -7.88
N LEU A 103 16.62 -15.59 -7.08
CA LEU A 103 17.16 -14.43 -6.36
C LEU A 103 17.67 -14.77 -4.94
N ASN A 104 17.61 -16.04 -4.50
CA ASN A 104 17.92 -16.46 -3.12
C ASN A 104 17.10 -15.70 -2.06
N LEU A 105 15.83 -15.41 -2.37
CA LEU A 105 14.91 -14.66 -1.52
C LEU A 105 13.76 -15.52 -0.97
N LEU A 106 13.53 -16.71 -1.52
CA LEU A 106 12.38 -17.53 -1.13
C LEU A 106 12.38 -17.85 0.37
N ASP A 107 13.50 -18.32 0.91
CA ASP A 107 13.59 -18.73 2.32
C ASP A 107 13.47 -17.54 3.29
N LYS A 108 13.92 -16.36 2.86
CA LYS A 108 13.81 -15.10 3.64
C LYS A 108 12.37 -14.57 3.72
N LEU A 109 11.49 -15.08 2.85
CA LEU A 109 10.11 -14.62 2.69
C LEU A 109 9.09 -15.73 2.95
N SER A 110 9.51 -16.89 3.44
CA SER A 110 8.62 -18.05 3.59
C SER A 110 7.44 -17.80 4.53
N GLY A 111 7.62 -17.02 5.59
CA GLY A 111 6.55 -16.62 6.53
C GLY A 111 5.68 -15.44 6.07
N VAL A 112 5.93 -14.91 4.87
CA VAL A 112 5.26 -13.70 4.35
C VAL A 112 4.10 -14.03 3.41
N PHE A 113 4.14 -15.20 2.75
CA PHE A 113 3.15 -15.59 1.76
C PHE A 113 2.08 -16.49 2.37
N VAL A 114 0.85 -16.37 1.86
CA VAL A 114 -0.20 -17.37 2.02
C VAL A 114 -0.19 -18.33 0.83
N ASP A 115 -0.57 -19.58 1.09
CA ASP A 115 -0.74 -20.62 0.08
C ASP A 115 -1.82 -20.28 -0.97
#